data_AF-A0A420VW33-F1
#
_entry.id   AF-A0A420VW33-F1
#
_cell.length_a   1.000
_cell.length_b   1.000
_cell.length_c   1.000
_cell.angle_alpha   90.00
_cell.angle_beta   90.00
_cell.angle_gamma   90.00
#
_symmetry.space_group_name_H-M   'P 1'
#
loop_
_entity.id
_entity.type
_entity.pdbx_description
1 polymer ?
#
loop_
_entity_poly.entity_id
_entity_poly.type
_entity_poly.pdbx_seq_one_letter_code
_entity_poly.pdbx_strand_id
1 'polypeptide(L)'
;MMNNDITALKKVWQTAETDTDKNLKEFHQELRRWRKKKKRAVFFWSISVILFSSISLGYIIYTDELNSISKSISEIIVLLISVYLFSYSWQKINKERKEYLSNSIDFIKTLSAIHWKQKRQELNIFSIGMTLFLIAIFLYCLDSLNHSSALIIFALSVLLILILTLWVIIKPLLWKRVKIKNQTLSAKIAKVLKHD
;
A
#
# COMPACT_ATOMS: atom_id res chain seq x y z
N MET A 1 13.40 -7.94 -2.67
CA MET A 1 13.24 -9.13 -1.81
C MET A 1 12.02 -10.02 -2.12
N MET A 2 10.86 -9.49 -2.53
CA MET A 2 9.62 -10.29 -2.75
C MET A 2 9.64 -11.27 -3.95
N ASN A 3 10.59 -11.10 -4.88
CA ASN A 3 10.67 -11.93 -6.10
C ASN A 3 11.19 -13.34 -5.81
N ASN A 4 12.09 -13.47 -4.83
CA ASN A 4 12.74 -14.74 -4.47
C ASN A 4 11.76 -15.70 -3.80
N ASP A 5 10.84 -15.17 -2.99
CA ASP A 5 9.83 -15.96 -2.26
C ASP A 5 8.80 -16.61 -3.21
N ILE A 6 8.44 -15.94 -4.31
CA ILE A 6 7.50 -16.49 -5.32
C ILE A 6 8.20 -17.56 -6.18
N THR A 7 9.49 -17.37 -6.51
CA THR A 7 10.28 -18.39 -7.19
C THR A 7 10.57 -19.62 -6.33
N ALA A 8 10.71 -19.47 -5.01
CA ALA A 8 10.85 -20.58 -4.08
C ALA A 8 9.56 -21.41 -4.01
N LEU A 9 8.42 -20.73 -3.80
CA LEU A 9 7.09 -21.35 -3.83
C LEU A 9 6.83 -22.11 -5.14
N LYS A 10 7.31 -21.58 -6.26
CA LYS A 10 7.25 -22.20 -7.58
C LYS A 10 8.15 -23.43 -7.68
N LYS A 11 9.38 -23.37 -7.19
CA LYS A 11 10.34 -24.48 -7.24
C LYS A 11 9.80 -25.69 -6.47
N VAL A 12 9.21 -25.43 -5.29
CA VAL A 12 8.63 -26.47 -4.42
C VAL A 12 7.32 -27.04 -4.99
N TRP A 13 6.52 -26.23 -5.69
CA TRP A 13 5.35 -26.71 -6.44
C TRP A 13 5.77 -27.68 -7.56
N GLN A 14 6.81 -27.34 -8.33
CA GLN A 14 7.31 -28.19 -9.42
C GLN A 14 7.94 -29.50 -8.93
N THR A 15 8.51 -29.55 -7.72
CA THR A 15 9.00 -30.80 -7.12
C THR A 15 7.87 -31.65 -6.52
N ALA A 16 6.79 -31.04 -6.03
CA ALA A 16 5.63 -31.76 -5.46
C ALA A 16 4.84 -32.59 -6.47
N GLU A 17 4.94 -32.24 -7.74
CA GLU A 17 4.32 -32.96 -8.86
C GLU A 17 5.10 -34.23 -9.24
N THR A 18 6.40 -34.29 -8.93
CA THR A 18 7.27 -35.44 -9.24
C THR A 18 7.42 -36.46 -8.11
N ASP A 19 7.06 -36.12 -6.87
CA ASP A 19 7.19 -37.04 -5.72
C ASP A 19 6.18 -36.70 -4.61
N THR A 20 5.16 -37.54 -4.45
CA THR A 20 3.80 -37.08 -4.10
C THR A 20 3.57 -36.79 -2.61
N ASP A 21 4.42 -37.25 -1.68
CA ASP A 21 4.10 -37.19 -0.24
C ASP A 21 5.05 -36.30 0.60
N LYS A 22 6.35 -36.26 0.24
CA LYS A 22 7.35 -35.47 0.97
C LYS A 22 7.37 -34.00 0.53
N ASN A 23 7.20 -33.75 -0.77
CA ASN A 23 7.22 -32.42 -1.37
C ASN A 23 5.92 -31.63 -1.15
N LEU A 24 4.78 -32.30 -0.96
CA LEU A 24 3.48 -31.67 -0.67
C LEU A 24 3.47 -31.05 0.74
N LYS A 25 4.13 -31.71 1.71
CA LYS A 25 4.39 -31.17 3.05
C LYS A 25 5.32 -29.95 3.01
N GLU A 26 6.41 -30.01 2.24
CA GLU A 26 7.32 -28.88 2.07
C GLU A 26 6.62 -27.67 1.41
N PHE A 27 5.79 -27.91 0.39
CA PHE A 27 4.97 -26.89 -0.25
C PHE A 27 4.02 -26.22 0.75
N HIS A 28 3.28 -27.01 1.53
CA HIS A 28 2.42 -26.46 2.58
C HIS A 28 3.21 -25.68 3.64
N GLN A 29 4.43 -26.12 3.97
CA GLN A 29 5.28 -25.45 4.95
C GLN A 29 5.81 -24.12 4.43
N GLU A 30 6.22 -24.06 3.17
CA GLU A 30 6.73 -22.84 2.53
C GLU A 30 5.60 -21.83 2.28
N LEU A 31 4.44 -22.31 1.86
CA LEU A 31 3.20 -21.52 1.77
C LEU A 31 2.80 -20.97 3.15
N ARG A 32 2.96 -21.74 4.22
CA ARG A 32 2.72 -21.30 5.60
C ARG A 32 3.75 -20.27 6.07
N ARG A 33 5.03 -20.41 5.70
CA ARG A 33 6.09 -19.42 5.99
C ARG A 33 5.83 -18.10 5.26
N TRP A 34 5.47 -18.17 3.97
CA TRP A 34 5.10 -17.00 3.18
C TRP A 34 3.89 -16.28 3.77
N ARG A 35 2.83 -17.02 4.12
CA ARG A 35 1.66 -16.49 4.84
C ARG A 35 2.05 -15.81 6.16
N LYS A 36 2.92 -16.41 6.98
CA LYS A 36 3.41 -15.81 8.24
C LYS A 36 4.21 -14.52 8.01
N LYS A 37 5.02 -14.45 6.95
CA LYS A 37 5.83 -13.26 6.61
C LYS A 37 4.95 -12.11 6.12
N LYS A 38 3.96 -12.40 5.27
CA LYS A 38 2.96 -11.41 4.82
C LYS A 38 2.08 -10.92 5.98
N LYS A 39 1.61 -11.83 6.83
CA LYS A 39 0.82 -11.49 8.04
C LYS A 39 1.62 -10.60 9.00
N ARG A 40 2.92 -10.86 9.17
CA ARG A 40 3.82 -9.97 9.94
C ARG A 40 3.96 -8.60 9.30
N ALA A 41 4.22 -8.51 7.99
CA ALA A 41 4.35 -7.22 7.30
C ALA A 41 3.09 -6.36 7.44
N VAL A 42 1.92 -6.98 7.32
CA VAL A 42 0.64 -6.32 7.56
C VAL A 42 0.49 -5.92 9.03
N PHE A 43 0.78 -6.81 9.98
CA PHE A 43 0.70 -6.53 11.41
C PHE A 43 1.58 -5.33 11.81
N PHE A 44 2.83 -5.29 11.33
CA PHE A 44 3.72 -4.14 11.51
C PHE A 44 3.14 -2.87 10.89
N TRP A 45 2.57 -2.95 9.69
CA TRP A 45 1.93 -1.80 9.04
C TRP A 45 0.74 -1.28 9.87
N SER A 46 -0.11 -2.17 10.39
CA SER A 46 -1.22 -1.80 11.28
C SER A 46 -0.73 -1.15 12.57
N ILE A 47 0.34 -1.68 13.18
CA ILE A 47 0.95 -1.06 14.37
C ILE A 47 1.49 0.34 14.04
N SER A 48 2.17 0.51 12.91
CA SER A 48 2.68 1.81 12.48
C SER A 48 1.57 2.83 12.28
N VAL A 49 0.42 2.42 11.72
CA VAL A 49 -0.74 3.32 11.56
C VAL A 49 -1.37 3.66 12.91
N ILE A 50 -1.51 2.69 13.82
CA ILE A 50 -2.06 2.94 15.17
C ILE A 50 -1.15 3.92 15.92
N LEU A 51 0.17 3.69 15.91
CA LEU A 51 1.16 4.59 16.51
C LEU A 51 1.09 6.00 15.90
N PHE A 52 1.04 6.10 14.57
CA PHE A 52 0.95 7.38 13.88
C PHE A 52 -0.35 8.13 14.23
N SER A 53 -1.48 7.44 14.27
CA SER A 53 -2.76 8.01 14.71
C SER A 53 -2.72 8.45 16.18
N SER A 54 -2.17 7.65 17.09
CA SER A 54 -2.05 7.99 18.51
C SER A 54 -1.13 9.19 18.74
N ILE A 55 -0.01 9.28 18.03
CA ILE A 55 0.90 10.43 18.08
C ILE A 55 0.19 11.68 17.54
N SER A 56 -0.53 11.55 16.42
CA SER A 56 -1.28 12.67 15.83
C SER A 56 -2.38 13.18 16.78
N LEU A 57 -3.15 12.27 17.38
CA LEU A 57 -4.18 12.63 18.37
C LEU A 57 -3.59 13.26 19.63
N GLY A 58 -2.51 12.68 20.17
CA GLY A 58 -1.83 13.23 21.34
C GLY A 58 -1.24 14.61 21.09
N TYR A 59 -0.71 14.85 19.88
CA TYR A 59 -0.24 16.16 19.45
C TYR A 59 -1.39 17.17 19.39
N ILE A 60 -2.51 16.83 18.74
CA ILE A 60 -3.67 17.72 18.60
C ILE A 60 -4.20 18.16 19.97
N ILE A 61 -4.40 17.21 20.89
CA ILE A 61 -4.89 17.50 22.25
C ILE A 61 -3.91 18.38 23.04
N TYR A 62 -2.60 18.20 22.85
CA TYR A 62 -1.58 19.00 23.53
C TYR A 62 -1.49 20.44 22.99
N THR A 63 -1.79 20.64 21.70
CA THR A 63 -1.64 21.95 21.03
C THR A 63 -2.94 22.74 20.88
N ASP A 64 -4.09 22.17 21.28
CA ASP A 64 -5.45 22.72 21.07
C ASP A 64 -5.68 24.08 21.77
N GLU A 65 -4.84 24.46 22.75
CA GLU A 65 -4.92 25.78 23.41
C GLU A 65 -4.10 26.89 22.71
N LEU A 66 -3.26 26.59 21.70
CA LEU A 66 -2.27 27.55 21.15
C LEU A 66 -2.17 27.61 19.61
N ASN A 67 -2.95 26.83 18.86
CA ASN A 67 -2.83 26.75 17.40
C ASN A 67 -3.83 27.64 16.64
N SER A 68 -3.40 28.18 15.49
CA SER A 68 -4.28 28.90 14.58
C SER A 68 -5.21 27.94 13.82
N ILE A 69 -6.29 28.49 13.25
CA ILE A 69 -7.26 27.76 12.40
C ILE A 69 -6.57 26.95 11.29
N SER A 70 -5.50 27.48 10.67
CA SER A 70 -4.82 26.81 9.54
C SER A 70 -4.11 25.53 9.99
N LYS A 71 -3.49 25.55 11.18
CA LYS A 71 -2.83 24.39 11.80
C LYS A 71 -3.83 23.34 12.24
N SER A 72 -4.96 23.74 12.83
CA SER A 72 -6.04 22.81 13.19
C SER A 72 -6.62 22.10 11.97
N ILE A 73 -6.80 22.79 10.84
CA ILE A 73 -7.26 22.17 9.59
C ILE A 73 -6.22 21.17 9.06
N SER A 74 -4.93 21.53 9.09
CA SER A 74 -3.83 20.62 8.71
C SER A 74 -3.86 19.34 9.54
N GLU A 75 -4.00 19.46 10.85
CA GLU A 75 -4.08 18.35 11.80
C GLU A 75 -5.26 17.42 11.52
N ILE A 76 -6.45 17.98 11.25
CA ILE A 76 -7.63 17.20 10.86
C ILE A 76 -7.39 16.43 9.56
N ILE A 77 -6.73 17.05 8.57
CA ILE A 77 -6.40 16.37 7.30
C ILE A 77 -5.46 15.18 7.56
N VAL A 78 -4.46 15.34 8.45
CA VAL A 78 -3.54 14.24 8.82
C VAL A 78 -4.28 13.11 9.53
N LEU A 79 -5.22 13.42 10.42
CA LEU A 79 -6.08 12.41 11.04
C LEU A 79 -6.94 11.68 10.01
N LEU A 80 -7.55 12.39 9.06
CA LEU A 80 -8.36 11.79 8.00
C LEU A 80 -7.54 10.85 7.12
N ILE A 81 -6.30 11.23 6.75
CA ILE A 81 -5.38 10.35 6.01
C ILE A 81 -5.11 9.08 6.83
N SER A 82 -4.88 9.22 8.14
CA SER A 82 -4.56 8.10 9.03
C SER A 82 -5.70 7.11 9.15
N VAL A 83 -6.93 7.60 9.37
CA VAL A 83 -8.15 6.78 9.39
C VAL A 83 -8.38 6.10 8.04
N TYR A 84 -8.22 6.84 6.94
CA TYR A 84 -8.41 6.29 5.59
C TYR A 84 -7.42 5.16 5.28
N LEU A 85 -6.13 5.34 5.61
CA LEU A 85 -5.10 4.31 5.45
C LEU A 85 -5.34 3.10 6.36
N PHE A 86 -5.84 3.33 7.58
CA PHE A 86 -6.21 2.27 8.51
C PHE A 86 -7.37 1.44 7.97
N SER A 87 -8.48 2.08 7.57
CA SER A 87 -9.66 1.42 7.01
C SER A 87 -9.30 0.60 5.77
N TYR A 88 -8.47 1.16 4.89
CA TYR A 88 -7.98 0.43 3.72
C TYR A 88 -7.18 -0.82 4.11
N SER A 89 -6.24 -0.68 5.04
CA SER A 89 -5.41 -1.78 5.50
C SER A 89 -6.24 -2.88 6.14
N TRP A 90 -7.23 -2.52 6.95
CA TRP A 90 -8.16 -3.46 7.55
C TRP A 90 -8.97 -4.22 6.48
N GLN A 91 -9.52 -3.52 5.49
CA GLN A 91 -10.24 -4.16 4.38
C GLN A 91 -9.34 -5.10 3.57
N LYS A 92 -8.09 -4.70 3.33
CA LYS A 92 -7.10 -5.52 2.62
C LYS A 92 -6.81 -6.82 3.38
N ILE A 93 -6.60 -6.75 4.70
CA ILE A 93 -6.41 -7.93 5.56
C ILE A 93 -7.58 -8.89 5.44
N ASN A 94 -8.80 -8.35 5.51
CA ASN A 94 -10.00 -9.17 5.53
C ASN A 94 -10.26 -9.82 4.17
N LYS A 95 -9.96 -9.12 3.07
CA LYS A 95 -10.01 -9.68 1.70
C LYS A 95 -8.96 -10.78 1.51
N GLU A 96 -7.71 -10.52 1.88
CA GLU A 96 -6.65 -11.53 1.80
C GLU A 96 -7.03 -12.79 2.62
N ARG A 97 -7.62 -12.62 3.81
CA ARG A 97 -8.10 -13.75 4.64
C ARG A 97 -9.14 -14.62 3.94
N LYS A 98 -10.09 -14.00 3.21
CA LYS A 98 -11.12 -14.73 2.43
C LYS A 98 -10.52 -15.44 1.22
N GLU A 99 -9.57 -14.81 0.53
CA GLU A 99 -8.87 -15.42 -0.61
C GLU A 99 -8.08 -16.69 -0.20
N TYR A 100 -7.51 -16.71 1.01
CA TYR A 100 -6.79 -17.88 1.55
C TYR A 100 -7.67 -19.09 1.89
N LEU A 101 -9.00 -18.94 1.90
CA LEU A 101 -9.97 -20.02 2.14
C LEU A 101 -10.53 -20.62 0.82
N SER A 102 -10.16 -20.06 -0.33
CA SER A 102 -10.63 -20.53 -1.64
C SER A 102 -9.84 -21.75 -2.14
N ASN A 103 -10.47 -22.53 -3.01
CA ASN A 103 -9.88 -23.73 -3.62
C ASN A 103 -8.61 -23.39 -4.42
N SER A 104 -7.59 -24.25 -4.39
CA SER A 104 -6.22 -23.95 -4.86
C SER A 104 -6.12 -23.58 -6.34
N ILE A 105 -6.91 -24.21 -7.21
CA ILE A 105 -6.90 -23.99 -8.66
C ILE A 105 -7.57 -22.66 -9.03
N ASP A 106 -8.73 -22.37 -8.41
CA ASP A 106 -9.44 -21.10 -8.59
C ASP A 106 -8.62 -19.92 -8.06
N PHE A 107 -7.89 -20.13 -6.97
CA PHE A 107 -6.96 -19.15 -6.41
C PHE A 107 -5.86 -18.80 -7.41
N ILE A 108 -5.22 -19.78 -8.07
CA ILE A 108 -4.14 -19.54 -9.04
C ILE A 108 -4.65 -18.79 -10.28
N LYS A 109 -5.82 -19.18 -10.82
CA LYS A 109 -6.43 -18.50 -11.99
C LYS A 109 -6.81 -17.06 -11.70
N THR A 110 -7.31 -16.77 -10.50
CA THR A 110 -7.79 -15.41 -10.12
C THR A 110 -6.68 -14.52 -9.55
N LEU A 111 -5.53 -15.08 -9.16
CA LEU A 111 -4.45 -14.37 -8.47
C LEU A 111 -3.96 -13.11 -9.19
N SER A 112 -3.78 -13.18 -10.52
CA SER A 112 -3.25 -12.04 -11.29
C SER A 112 -4.26 -10.89 -11.42
N ALA A 113 -5.54 -11.22 -11.57
CA ALA A 113 -6.62 -10.24 -11.66
C ALA A 113 -6.84 -9.54 -10.32
N ILE A 114 -6.80 -10.31 -9.23
CA ILE A 114 -6.87 -9.81 -7.85
C ILE A 114 -5.67 -8.89 -7.56
N HIS A 115 -4.45 -9.33 -7.85
CA HIS A 115 -3.24 -8.52 -7.65
C HIS A 115 -3.28 -7.20 -8.44
N TRP A 116 -3.77 -7.25 -9.68
CA TRP A 116 -3.93 -6.04 -10.50
C TRP A 116 -4.90 -5.05 -9.87
N LYS A 117 -6.08 -5.52 -9.46
CA LYS A 117 -7.11 -4.68 -8.84
C LYS A 117 -6.63 -4.09 -7.52
N GLN A 118 -5.98 -4.90 -6.67
CA GLN A 118 -5.40 -4.44 -5.40
C GLN A 118 -4.32 -3.38 -5.64
N LYS A 119 -3.34 -3.63 -6.51
CA LYS A 119 -2.26 -2.68 -6.80
C LYS A 119 -2.76 -1.37 -7.41
N ARG A 120 -3.81 -1.42 -8.23
CA ARG A 120 -4.46 -0.20 -8.76
C ARG A 120 -5.11 0.61 -7.64
N GLN A 121 -5.79 -0.04 -6.70
CA GLN A 121 -6.36 0.63 -5.53
C GLN A 121 -5.26 1.23 -4.64
N GLU A 122 -4.18 0.48 -4.35
CA GLU A 122 -3.03 0.98 -3.58
C GLU A 122 -2.44 2.26 -4.19
N LEU A 123 -2.25 2.30 -5.51
CA LEU A 123 -1.71 3.46 -6.20
C LEU A 123 -2.63 4.69 -6.10
N ASN A 124 -3.94 4.49 -6.20
CA ASN A 124 -4.90 5.58 -6.04
C ASN A 124 -4.91 6.12 -4.61
N ILE A 125 -4.92 5.23 -3.62
CA ILE A 125 -4.88 5.61 -2.19
C ILE A 125 -3.59 6.34 -1.86
N PHE A 126 -2.45 5.84 -2.35
CA PHE A 126 -1.17 6.52 -2.20
C PHE A 126 -1.20 7.92 -2.83
N SER A 127 -1.74 8.06 -4.05
CA SER A 127 -1.79 9.35 -4.73
C SER A 127 -2.67 10.36 -3.99
N ILE A 128 -3.87 9.94 -3.54
CA ILE A 128 -4.81 10.78 -2.80
C ILE A 128 -4.25 11.16 -1.43
N GLY A 129 -3.68 10.18 -0.70
CA GLY A 129 -3.06 10.40 0.60
C GLY A 129 -1.89 11.38 0.50
N MET A 130 -1.02 11.24 -0.50
CA MET A 130 0.09 12.16 -0.71
C MET A 130 -0.36 13.57 -1.08
N THR A 131 -1.43 13.74 -1.88
CA THR A 131 -1.95 15.09 -2.16
C THR A 131 -2.50 15.75 -0.92
N LEU A 132 -3.29 15.03 -0.11
CA LEU A 132 -3.83 15.57 1.14
C LEU A 132 -2.71 15.91 2.12
N PHE A 133 -1.67 15.08 2.17
CA PHE A 133 -0.51 15.31 3.02
C PHE A 133 0.27 16.57 2.63
N LEU A 134 0.49 16.80 1.33
CA LEU A 134 1.12 18.03 0.83
C LEU A 134 0.29 19.27 1.17
N ILE A 135 -1.04 19.19 1.06
CA ILE A 135 -1.96 20.27 1.45
C ILE A 135 -1.87 20.53 2.96
N ALA A 136 -1.83 19.48 3.78
CA ALA A 136 -1.68 19.62 5.23
C ALA A 136 -0.37 20.34 5.59
N ILE A 137 0.77 19.92 5.01
CA ILE A 137 2.06 20.60 5.22
C ILE A 137 1.97 22.09 4.85
N PHE A 138 1.38 22.40 3.69
CA PHE A 138 1.21 23.79 3.27
C PHE A 138 0.38 24.61 4.26
N LEU A 139 -0.75 24.06 4.72
CA LEU A 139 -1.62 24.71 5.71
C LEU A 139 -0.92 24.90 7.06
N TYR A 140 -0.14 23.92 7.50
CA TYR A 140 0.64 24.01 8.74
C TYR A 140 1.67 25.17 8.69
N CYS A 141 2.31 25.36 7.53
CA CYS A 141 3.28 26.42 7.33
C CYS A 141 2.65 27.78 6.96
N LEU A 142 1.34 27.83 6.72
CA LEU A 142 0.67 29.01 6.17
C LEU A 142 0.81 30.23 7.07
N ASP A 143 0.66 30.07 8.38
CA ASP A 143 0.78 31.18 9.34
C ASP A 143 2.17 31.81 9.30
N SER A 144 3.21 31.00 9.19
CA SER A 144 4.60 31.48 9.11
C SER A 144 4.89 32.23 7.81
N LEU A 145 4.14 31.92 6.75
CA LEU A 145 4.27 32.57 5.44
C LEU A 145 3.41 33.83 5.31
N ASN A 146 2.46 34.05 6.23
CA ASN A 146 1.44 35.09 6.12
C ASN A 146 2.00 36.53 6.25
N HIS A 147 3.27 36.68 6.66
CA HIS A 147 3.95 37.97 6.72
C HIS A 147 4.36 38.53 5.34
N SER A 148 4.36 37.71 4.27
CA SER A 148 4.72 38.16 2.92
C SER A 148 3.86 37.47 1.85
N SER A 149 3.08 38.27 1.12
CA SER A 149 2.24 37.79 0.01
C SER A 149 3.07 37.11 -1.08
N ALA A 150 4.31 37.55 -1.32
CA ALA A 150 5.21 36.93 -2.29
C ALA A 150 5.60 35.50 -1.89
N LEU A 151 5.86 35.25 -0.60
CA LEU A 151 6.18 33.92 -0.08
C LEU A 151 4.98 32.97 -0.16
N ILE A 152 3.77 33.47 0.08
CA ILE A 152 2.54 32.68 -0.10
C ILE A 152 2.38 32.25 -1.56
N ILE A 153 2.51 33.17 -2.52
CA ILE A 153 2.38 32.88 -3.96
C ILE A 153 3.44 31.85 -4.39
N PHE A 154 4.68 32.01 -3.91
CA PHE A 154 5.76 31.08 -4.19
C PHE A 154 5.46 29.68 -3.63
N ALA A 155 5.10 29.58 -2.35
CA ALA A 155 4.79 28.31 -1.70
C ALA A 155 3.60 27.60 -2.37
N LEU A 156 2.57 28.34 -2.77
CA LEU A 156 1.41 27.81 -3.46
C LEU A 156 1.78 27.31 -4.87
N SER A 157 2.65 28.02 -5.58
CA SER A 157 3.19 27.58 -6.87
C SER A 157 3.98 26.27 -6.74
N VAL A 158 4.83 26.17 -5.72
CA VAL A 158 5.59 24.94 -5.42
C VAL A 158 4.64 23.77 -5.09
N LEU A 159 3.61 24.01 -4.26
CA LEU A 159 2.61 22.99 -3.94
C LEU A 159 1.91 22.45 -5.20
N LEU A 160 1.47 23.35 -6.10
CA LEU A 160 0.83 22.97 -7.35
C LEU A 160 1.76 22.13 -8.24
N ILE A 161 3.02 22.53 -8.36
CA ILE A 161 4.03 21.79 -9.13
C ILE A 161 4.24 20.39 -8.55
N LEU A 162 4.32 20.26 -7.22
CA LEU A 162 4.46 18.96 -6.55
C LEU A 162 3.25 18.05 -6.79
N ILE A 163 2.03 18.60 -6.66
CA ILE A 163 0.79 17.86 -6.94
C ILE A 163 0.74 17.41 -8.40
N LEU A 164 1.06 18.29 -9.34
CA LEU A 164 1.11 17.95 -10.77
C LEU A 164 2.13 16.86 -11.05
N THR A 165 3.34 16.97 -10.49
CA THR A 165 4.41 15.97 -10.63
C THR A 165 3.96 14.60 -10.12
N LEU A 166 3.27 14.57 -8.97
CA LEU A 166 2.75 13.34 -8.38
C LEU A 166 1.74 12.64 -9.33
N TRP A 167 0.81 13.40 -9.92
CA TRP A 167 -0.24 12.85 -10.77
C TRP A 167 0.19 12.54 -12.20
N VAL A 168 1.00 13.41 -12.81
CA VAL A 168 1.39 13.33 -14.22
C VAL A 168 2.64 12.48 -14.43
N ILE A 169 3.55 12.42 -13.46
CA ILE A 169 4.83 11.73 -13.61
C ILE A 169 4.88 10.48 -12.72
N ILE A 170 4.74 10.66 -11.40
CA ILE A 170 4.97 9.56 -10.44
C ILE A 170 3.93 8.46 -10.58
N LYS A 171 2.64 8.82 -10.56
CA LYS A 171 1.53 7.87 -10.68
C LYS A 171 1.60 6.99 -11.94
N PRO A 172 1.75 7.53 -13.17
CA PRO A 172 1.84 6.70 -14.37
C PRO A 172 3.13 5.88 -14.43
N LEU A 173 4.26 6.38 -13.91
CA LEU A 173 5.51 5.62 -13.87
C LEU A 173 5.38 4.40 -12.94
N LEU A 174 4.79 4.58 -11.76
CA LEU A 174 4.48 3.47 -10.85
C LEU A 174 3.46 2.51 -11.46
N TRP A 175 2.45 3.02 -12.17
CA TRP A 175 1.46 2.19 -12.86
C TRP A 175 2.09 1.31 -13.95
N LYS A 176 2.99 1.86 -14.77
CA LYS A 176 3.77 1.09 -15.76
C LYS A 176 4.57 -0.02 -15.10
N ARG A 177 5.27 0.28 -13.99
CA ARG A 177 6.05 -0.73 -13.23
C ARG A 177 5.16 -1.86 -12.69
N VAL A 178 3.98 -1.53 -12.18
CA VAL A 178 3.01 -2.53 -11.69
C VAL A 178 2.46 -3.38 -12.84
N LYS A 179 2.14 -2.76 -13.98
CA LYS A 179 1.63 -3.47 -15.17
C LYS A 179 2.62 -4.51 -15.68
N ILE A 180 3.90 -4.14 -15.81
CA ILE A 180 4.97 -5.05 -16.24
C ILE A 180 5.09 -6.23 -15.27
N LYS A 181 5.14 -5.95 -13.96
CA LYS A 181 5.19 -7.02 -12.93
C LYS A 181 3.99 -7.96 -13.03
N ASN A 182 2.79 -7.43 -13.23
CA ASN A 182 1.60 -8.27 -13.35
C ASN A 182 1.58 -9.10 -14.64
N GLN A 183 2.03 -8.54 -15.77
CA GLN A 183 2.19 -9.27 -17.02
C GLN A 183 3.20 -10.42 -16.88
N THR A 184 4.33 -10.19 -16.20
CA THR A 184 5.29 -11.26 -15.92
C THR A 184 4.72 -12.34 -14.99
N LEU A 185 3.86 -11.97 -14.03
CA LEU A 185 3.18 -12.91 -13.15
C LEU A 185 2.16 -13.75 -13.93
N SER A 186 1.33 -13.11 -14.75
CA SER A 186 0.33 -13.76 -15.60
C SER A 186 0.97 -14.73 -16.61
N ALA A 187 2.06 -14.31 -17.27
CA ALA A 187 2.81 -15.17 -18.18
C ALA A 187 3.42 -16.40 -17.47
N LYS A 188 3.87 -16.23 -16.21
CA LYS A 188 4.35 -17.36 -15.39
C LYS A 188 3.21 -18.31 -15.02
N ILE A 189 2.05 -17.79 -14.63
CA ILE A 189 0.86 -18.60 -14.29
C ILE A 189 0.36 -19.37 -15.52
N ALA A 190 0.32 -18.74 -16.70
CA ALA A 190 -0.11 -19.38 -17.94
C ALA A 190 0.82 -20.49 -18.42
N LYS A 191 2.13 -20.40 -18.13
CA LYS A 191 3.08 -21.50 -18.40
C LYS A 191 2.88 -22.69 -17.47
N VAL A 192 2.49 -22.43 -16.22
CA VAL A 192 2.24 -23.47 -15.23
C VAL A 192 0.98 -24.26 -15.60
N LEU A 193 -0.12 -23.56 -15.90
CA LEU A 193 -1.40 -24.18 -16.32
C LEU A 193 -1.39 -24.90 -17.68
N LYS A 194 -0.28 -24.85 -18.44
CA LYS A 194 -0.12 -25.55 -19.72
C LYS A 194 0.68 -26.86 -19.59
N HIS A 195 1.23 -27.13 -18.42
CA HIS A 195 1.98 -28.35 -18.11
C HIS A 195 1.23 -29.27 -17.14
N ASP A 196 0.01 -28.87 -16.73
CA ASP A 196 -1.05 -29.74 -16.21
C ASP A 196 -1.90 -30.27 -17.38
#